data_AF-A0A843GK13-F1
#
_entry.id   AF-A0A843GK13-F1
#
_cell.length_a   1.000
_cell.length_b   1.000
_cell.length_c   1.000
_cell.angle_alpha   90.00
_cell.angle_beta   90.00
_cell.angle_gamma   90.00
#
_symmetry.space_group_name_H-M   'P 1'
#
loop_
_entity.id
_entity.type
_entity.pdbx_description
1 polymer ?
#
loop_
_entity_poly.entity_id
_entity_poly.type
_entity_poly.pdbx_seq_one_letter_code
_entity_poly.pdbx_strand_id
1 'polypeptide(L)'
;MEVINEFEKMLNDTAKTIVDNNMEDVCMDEVEVIPVNNNVLIQPYIKNPYRYIETTASGLIVGVESSQTYKSNETGEIEQNNQVIRTGKVLAVGPDCKNVTAGDDVFYTTYSMTPIPFRKKGYVIVGEGLLICRIVKKK
;
A
#
# COMPACT_ATOMS: atom_id res chain seq x y z
N MET A 1 -1.47 -18.43 41.34
CA MET A 1 -0.53 -17.29 41.33
C MET A 1 0.72 -17.64 40.53
N GLU A 2 1.33 -18.82 40.72
CA GLU A 2 2.46 -19.31 39.89
C GLU A 2 2.15 -19.43 38.39
N VAL A 3 1.00 -20.01 38.02
CA VAL A 3 0.62 -20.18 36.59
C VAL A 3 0.47 -18.84 35.84
N ILE A 4 0.04 -17.79 36.54
CA ILE A 4 -0.07 -16.44 35.96
C ILE A 4 1.33 -15.85 35.71
N ASN A 5 2.26 -16.05 36.66
CA ASN A 5 3.64 -15.59 36.52
C ASN A 5 4.39 -16.34 35.40
N GLU A 6 4.15 -17.63 35.22
CA GLU A 6 4.73 -18.40 34.11
C GLU A 6 4.20 -17.93 32.74
N PHE A 7 2.91 -17.62 32.65
CA PHE A 7 2.31 -17.09 31.43
C PHE A 7 2.84 -15.69 31.08
N GLU A 8 2.96 -14.80 32.06
CA GLU A 8 3.56 -13.47 31.89
C GLU A 8 5.03 -13.57 31.44
N LYS A 9 5.79 -14.50 32.02
CA LYS A 9 7.18 -14.75 31.61
C LYS A 9 7.26 -15.23 30.17
N MET A 10 6.41 -16.19 29.77
CA MET A 10 6.35 -16.70 28.39
C MET A 10 6.00 -15.60 27.38
N LEU A 11 5.05 -14.72 27.71
CA LEU A 11 4.69 -13.58 26.87
C LEU A 11 5.86 -12.61 26.69
N ASN A 12 6.57 -12.28 27.78
CA ASN A 12 7.71 -11.38 27.74
C ASN A 12 8.90 -11.97 26.97
N ASP A 13 9.19 -13.25 27.15
CA ASP A 13 10.26 -13.96 26.43
C ASP A 13 9.95 -14.04 24.92
N THR A 14 8.68 -14.27 24.57
CA THR A 14 8.22 -14.27 23.18
C THR A 14 8.33 -12.88 22.56
N ALA A 15 7.88 -11.83 23.27
CA ALA A 15 7.98 -10.45 22.80
C ALA A 15 9.44 -10.05 22.57
N LYS A 16 10.33 -10.41 23.50
CA LYS A 16 11.76 -10.16 23.38
C LYS A 16 12.37 -10.87 22.17
N THR A 17 12.07 -12.15 21.97
CA THR A 17 12.55 -12.92 20.81
C THR A 17 12.08 -12.33 19.48
N ILE A 18 10.83 -11.87 19.40
CA ILE A 18 10.31 -11.17 18.22
C ILE A 18 11.08 -9.87 17.98
N VAL A 19 11.34 -9.09 19.02
CA VAL A 19 12.11 -7.85 18.92
C VAL A 19 13.53 -8.15 18.44
N ASP A 20 14.24 -9.08 19.08
CA ASP A 20 15.61 -9.43 18.75
C ASP A 20 15.74 -9.94 17.30
N ASN A 21 14.83 -10.82 16.85
CA ASN A 21 14.85 -11.36 15.47
C ASN A 21 14.45 -10.32 14.40
N ASN A 22 13.72 -9.26 14.76
CA ASN A 22 13.33 -8.19 13.83
C ASN A 22 14.22 -6.94 13.96
N MET A 23 15.21 -6.97 14.86
CA MET A 23 16.18 -5.90 15.12
C MET A 23 17.63 -6.34 14.88
N GLU A 24 17.92 -7.51 14.27
CA GLU A 24 19.25 -7.70 13.69
C GLU A 24 19.49 -6.53 12.72
N ASP A 25 20.41 -5.64 13.13
CA ASP A 25 20.61 -4.28 12.61
C ASP A 25 21.09 -4.31 11.16
N VAL A 26 20.19 -4.63 10.23
CA VAL A 26 20.38 -4.28 8.84
C VAL A 26 20.15 -2.78 8.76
N CYS A 27 21.25 -2.03 8.76
CA CYS A 27 21.26 -0.57 8.75
C CYS A 27 20.25 0.00 7.75
N MET A 28 19.49 1.00 8.20
CA MET A 28 18.38 1.59 7.43
C MET A 28 18.83 2.15 6.08
N ASP A 29 20.06 2.64 6.01
CA ASP A 29 20.62 3.27 4.82
C ASP A 29 21.42 2.30 3.93
N GLU A 30 21.64 1.06 4.37
CA GLU A 30 22.50 0.10 3.65
C GLU A 30 21.73 -0.81 2.68
N VAL A 31 20.40 -0.84 2.74
CA VAL A 31 19.61 -1.75 1.91
C VAL A 31 18.45 -1.07 1.21
N GLU A 32 18.33 -1.37 -0.07
CA GLU A 32 17.22 -0.99 -0.94
C GLU A 32 16.46 -2.22 -1.42
N VAL A 33 15.17 -2.06 -1.68
CA VAL A 33 14.33 -3.12 -2.24
C VAL A 33 14.20 -2.90 -3.74
N ILE A 34 14.73 -3.84 -4.51
CA ILE A 34 14.74 -3.79 -5.98
C ILE A 34 13.79 -4.87 -6.52
N PRO A 35 12.77 -4.51 -7.31
CA PRO A 35 11.91 -5.49 -7.96
C PRO A 35 12.67 -6.23 -9.08
N VAL A 36 12.30 -7.49 -9.31
CA VAL A 36 12.87 -8.38 -10.35
C VAL A 36 11.86 -8.65 -11.47
N ASN A 37 12.33 -9.14 -12.61
CA ASN A 37 11.51 -9.43 -13.80
C ASN A 37 10.78 -8.16 -14.29
N ASN A 38 9.49 -8.30 -14.64
CA ASN A 38 8.62 -7.20 -15.02
C ASN A 38 7.82 -6.64 -13.82
N ASN A 39 8.33 -6.76 -12.60
CA ASN A 39 7.65 -6.23 -11.41
C ASN A 39 7.95 -4.74 -11.21
N VAL A 40 6.97 -4.04 -10.64
CA VAL A 40 7.02 -2.62 -10.36
C VAL A 40 6.76 -2.44 -8.87
N LEU A 41 7.70 -1.82 -8.17
CA LEU A 41 7.56 -1.48 -6.75
C LEU A 41 6.86 -0.13 -6.64
N ILE A 42 5.71 -0.12 -5.97
CA ILE A 42 4.84 1.05 -5.86
C ILE A 42 4.64 1.38 -4.38
N GLN A 43 4.69 2.68 -4.06
CA GLN A 43 4.15 3.24 -2.84
C GLN A 43 2.72 3.73 -3.09
N PRO A 44 1.68 3.04 -2.56
CA PRO A 44 0.30 3.47 -2.74
C PRO A 44 0.06 4.84 -2.10
N TYR A 45 -0.73 5.69 -2.76
CA TYR A 45 -1.23 6.89 -2.12
C TYR A 45 -2.39 6.56 -1.18
N ILE A 46 -2.38 7.11 0.03
CA ILE A 46 -3.49 6.97 0.99
C ILE A 46 -4.77 7.58 0.41
N LYS A 47 -4.64 8.72 -0.26
CA LYS A 47 -5.72 9.40 -1.00
C LYS A 47 -5.22 9.66 -2.41
N ASN A 48 -6.01 9.32 -3.42
CA ASN A 48 -5.67 9.58 -4.82
C ASN A 48 -5.56 11.10 -5.06
N PRO A 49 -4.36 11.65 -5.33
CA PRO A 49 -4.17 13.09 -5.49
C PRO A 49 -4.69 13.63 -6.83
N TYR A 50 -5.04 12.75 -7.77
CA TYR A 50 -5.57 13.12 -9.09
C TYR A 50 -7.10 13.06 -9.14
N ARG A 51 -7.75 12.77 -8.01
CA ARG A 51 -9.20 12.86 -7.92
C ARG A 51 -9.59 14.33 -7.79
N TYR A 52 -10.44 14.79 -8.69
CA TYR A 52 -11.04 16.12 -8.62
C TYR A 52 -12.18 16.11 -7.59
N ILE A 53 -12.17 17.09 -6.69
CA ILE A 53 -13.19 17.29 -5.66
C ILE A 53 -13.83 18.65 -5.94
N GLU A 54 -15.14 18.69 -6.13
CA GLU A 54 -15.88 19.92 -6.31
C GLU A 54 -16.52 20.37 -5.00
N THR A 55 -16.66 21.68 -4.82
CA THR A 55 -17.50 22.24 -3.76
C THR A 55 -18.55 23.13 -4.40
N THR A 56 -19.83 22.89 -4.11
CA THR A 56 -20.92 23.73 -4.59
C THR A 56 -20.85 25.11 -3.92
N ALA A 57 -21.56 26.10 -4.48
CA ALA A 57 -21.67 27.43 -3.89
C ALA A 57 -22.22 27.45 -2.45
N SER A 58 -22.95 26.40 -2.04
CA SER A 58 -23.46 26.22 -0.67
C SER A 58 -22.46 25.54 0.28
N GLY A 59 -21.26 25.20 -0.19
CA GLY A 59 -20.25 24.49 0.60
C GLY A 59 -20.38 22.97 0.60
N LEU A 60 -21.26 22.39 -0.23
CA LEU A 60 -21.40 20.94 -0.33
C LEU A 60 -20.25 20.36 -1.16
N ILE A 61 -19.53 19.39 -0.60
CA ILE A 61 -18.47 18.68 -1.33
C ILE A 61 -19.11 17.59 -2.21
N VAL A 62 -18.87 17.67 -3.53
CA VAL A 62 -19.39 16.76 -4.56
C VAL A 62 -18.20 16.13 -5.31
N GLY A 63 -18.36 14.95 -5.89
CA GLY A 63 -17.25 14.21 -6.51
C GLY A 63 -16.42 13.37 -5.52
N VAL A 64 -16.85 13.30 -4.27
CA VAL A 64 -16.47 12.24 -3.32
C VAL A 64 -17.25 10.96 -3.64
N GLU A 65 -17.33 10.57 -4.91
CA GLU A 65 -17.99 9.32 -5.25
C GLU A 65 -17.29 8.16 -4.52
N SER A 66 -18.08 7.58 -3.62
CA SER A 66 -17.75 6.61 -2.58
C SER A 66 -16.70 7.12 -1.58
N SER A 67 -17.17 7.44 -0.36
CA SER A 67 -16.50 6.93 0.84
C SER A 67 -15.95 5.55 0.50
N GLN A 68 -14.76 5.20 0.95
CA GLN A 68 -14.23 3.84 0.82
C GLN A 68 -15.14 2.80 1.48
N THR A 69 -16.37 3.14 1.85
CA THR A 69 -17.37 2.34 2.48
C THR A 69 -18.76 2.54 1.86
N TYR A 70 -19.52 1.46 1.70
CA TYR A 70 -20.94 1.45 1.34
C TYR A 70 -21.74 0.72 2.43
N LYS A 71 -23.04 1.00 2.56
CA LYS A 71 -23.89 0.20 3.45
C LYS A 71 -24.30 -1.08 2.71
N SER A 72 -23.93 -2.22 3.24
CA SER A 72 -24.24 -3.52 2.65
C SER A 72 -25.72 -3.82 2.77
N ASN A 73 -26.33 -4.26 1.67
CA ASN A 73 -27.72 -4.70 1.67
C ASN A 73 -27.88 -6.12 2.24
N GLU A 74 -26.79 -6.88 2.38
CA GLU A 74 -26.80 -8.23 2.94
C GLU A 74 -26.52 -8.22 4.44
N THR A 75 -25.49 -7.48 4.89
CA THR A 75 -25.06 -7.47 6.30
C THR A 75 -25.64 -6.29 7.08
N GLY A 76 -26.11 -5.24 6.40
CA GLY A 76 -26.57 -4.01 7.02
C GLY A 76 -25.45 -3.11 7.57
N GLU A 77 -24.19 -3.55 7.52
CA GLU A 77 -23.02 -2.83 8.01
C GLU A 77 -22.39 -1.91 6.95
N ILE A 78 -21.53 -1.01 7.41
CA ILE A 78 -20.74 -0.13 6.54
C ILE A 78 -19.48 -0.91 6.11
N GLU A 79 -19.51 -1.48 4.92
CA GLU A 79 -18.43 -2.30 4.35
C GLU A 79 -17.47 -1.47 3.51
N GLN A 80 -16.17 -1.79 3.51
CA GLN A 80 -15.23 -1.09 2.64
C GLN A 80 -15.41 -1.48 1.16
N ASN A 81 -15.54 -0.49 0.28
CA ASN A 81 -15.49 -0.69 -1.16
C ASN A 81 -14.05 -1.06 -1.55
N ASN A 82 -13.85 -2.32 -1.91
CA ASN A 82 -12.59 -2.81 -2.46
C ASN A 82 -12.32 -2.11 -3.79
N GLN A 83 -11.62 -0.97 -3.75
CA GLN A 83 -11.23 -0.26 -4.95
C GLN A 83 -10.32 -1.16 -5.80
N VAL A 84 -10.88 -1.64 -6.91
CA VAL A 84 -10.19 -2.49 -7.90
C VAL A 84 -9.00 -1.75 -8.52
N ILE A 85 -9.05 -0.41 -8.56
CA ILE A 85 -8.03 0.45 -9.11
C ILE A 85 -7.48 1.35 -8.00
N ARG A 86 -6.15 1.39 -7.87
CA ARG A 86 -5.45 2.28 -6.94
C ARG A 86 -4.43 3.15 -7.67
N THR A 87 -3.97 4.18 -6.98
CA THR A 87 -2.94 5.10 -7.47
C THR A 87 -1.73 5.05 -6.54
N GLY A 88 -0.54 5.13 -7.10
CA GLY A 88 0.69 5.18 -6.31
C GLY A 88 1.86 5.77 -7.09
N LYS A 89 2.94 5.99 -6.36
CA LYS A 89 4.24 6.40 -6.91
C LYS A 89 5.11 5.19 -7.14
N VAL A 90 5.72 5.09 -8.32
CA VAL A 90 6.70 4.06 -8.64
C VAL A 90 8.02 4.40 -7.95
N LEU A 91 8.50 3.51 -7.10
CA LEU A 91 9.77 3.65 -6.40
C LEU A 91 10.92 3.05 -7.21
N ALA A 92 10.70 1.86 -7.77
CA ALA A 92 11.68 1.12 -8.57
C ALA A 92 10.96 0.22 -9.58
N VAL A 93 11.66 -0.14 -10.65
CA VAL A 93 11.15 -0.99 -11.73
C VAL A 93 12.12 -2.14 -11.97
N GLY A 94 11.57 -3.31 -12.29
CA GLY A 94 12.36 -4.48 -12.62
C GLY A 94 13.04 -4.33 -13.99
N PRO A 95 14.08 -5.13 -14.26
CA PRO A 95 14.89 -5.01 -15.47
C PRO A 95 14.11 -5.23 -16.78
N ASP A 96 12.97 -5.93 -16.74
CA ASP A 96 12.18 -6.23 -17.93
C ASP A 96 11.03 -5.24 -18.19
N CYS A 97 10.86 -4.24 -17.33
CA CYS A 97 9.85 -3.20 -17.50
C CYS A 97 10.21 -2.25 -18.66
N LYS A 98 9.24 -1.90 -19.50
CA LYS A 98 9.47 -1.11 -20.73
C LYS A 98 8.71 0.22 -20.77
N ASN A 99 7.61 0.33 -20.04
CA ASN A 99 6.61 1.38 -20.17
C ASN A 99 6.55 2.32 -18.96
N VAL A 100 7.30 2.03 -17.90
CA VAL A 100 7.28 2.73 -16.63
C VAL A 100 8.69 2.95 -16.10
N THR A 101 8.89 4.06 -15.40
CA THR A 101 10.17 4.43 -14.78
C THR A 101 9.99 4.83 -13.32
N ALA A 102 11.07 4.75 -12.54
CA ALA A 102 11.07 5.24 -11.16
C ALA A 102 10.68 6.73 -11.12
N GLY A 103 9.78 7.09 -10.20
CA GLY A 103 9.25 8.44 -10.05
C GLY A 103 7.92 8.69 -10.76
N ASP A 104 7.52 7.85 -11.73
CA ASP A 104 6.20 7.94 -12.36
C ASP A 104 5.08 7.74 -11.33
N ASP A 105 3.96 8.44 -11.53
CA ASP A 105 2.72 8.17 -10.82
C ASP A 105 1.82 7.31 -11.71
N VAL A 106 1.24 6.25 -11.16
CA VAL A 106 0.54 5.22 -11.95
C VAL A 106 -0.81 4.87 -11.35
N PHE A 107 -1.75 4.51 -12.23
CA PHE A 107 -2.94 3.75 -11.85
C PHE A 107 -2.71 2.27 -12.12
N TYR A 108 -3.09 1.42 -11.18
CA TYR A 108 -2.88 -0.02 -11.27
C TYR A 108 -4.05 -0.80 -10.66
N THR A 109 -4.23 -2.04 -11.10
CA THR A 109 -5.27 -2.93 -10.55
C THR A 109 -4.78 -3.68 -9.31
N THR A 110 -5.68 -4.01 -8.38
CA THR A 110 -5.32 -4.67 -7.11
C THR A 110 -5.38 -6.20 -7.14
N TYR A 111 -5.83 -6.81 -8.24
CA TYR A 111 -6.14 -8.25 -8.31
C TYR A 111 -4.99 -9.19 -7.92
N SER A 112 -3.75 -8.87 -8.30
CA SER A 112 -2.57 -9.66 -7.95
C SER A 112 -1.46 -8.79 -7.35
N MET A 113 -1.88 -7.76 -6.62
CA MET A 113 -0.98 -6.90 -5.86
C MET A 113 -0.42 -7.67 -4.65
N THR A 114 0.91 -7.72 -4.54
CA THR A 114 1.58 -8.37 -3.40
C THR A 114 2.13 -7.30 -2.46
N PRO A 115 1.69 -7.24 -1.19
CA PRO A 115 2.27 -6.33 -0.22
C PRO A 115 3.70 -6.77 0.14
N ILE A 116 4.63 -5.81 0.17
CA ILE A 116 6.02 -6.06 0.55
C ILE A 116 6.21 -5.57 1.99
N PRO A 117 6.44 -6.48 2.97
CA PRO A 117 6.60 -6.12 4.38
C PRO A 117 7.99 -5.52 4.66
N PHE A 118 8.40 -4.53 3.87
CA PHE A 118 9.67 -3.84 4.03
C PHE A 118 9.49 -2.64 4.97
N ARG A 119 9.96 -2.80 6.21
CA ARG A 119 10.09 -1.71 7.21
C ARG A 119 8.81 -0.89 7.44
N LYS A 120 7.65 -1.56 7.38
CA LYS A 120 6.30 -0.96 7.54
C LYS A 120 6.00 0.22 6.60
N LYS A 121 6.69 0.32 5.46
CA LYS A 121 6.48 1.42 4.50
C LYS A 121 5.22 1.25 3.65
N GLY A 122 4.59 0.06 3.69
CA GLY A 122 3.36 -0.22 2.97
C GLY A 122 3.55 -0.34 1.45
N TYR A 123 4.74 -0.76 1.01
CA TYR A 123 5.03 -0.95 -0.40
C TYR A 123 4.27 -2.14 -0.97
N VAL A 124 4.04 -2.10 -2.26
CA VAL A 124 3.39 -3.18 -3.00
C VAL A 124 4.15 -3.45 -4.29
N ILE A 125 4.12 -4.71 -4.73
CA ILE A 125 4.59 -5.12 -6.04
C ILE A 125 3.40 -5.52 -6.90
N VAL A 126 3.45 -5.08 -8.16
CA VAL A 126 2.57 -5.50 -9.25
C VAL A 126 3.39 -5.81 -10.49
N GLY A 127 2.93 -6.71 -11.33
CA GLY A 127 3.50 -6.88 -12.67
C GLY A 127 3.17 -5.67 -13.55
N GLU A 128 4.06 -5.30 -14.48
CA GLU A 128 3.89 -4.16 -15.38
C GLU A 128 2.56 -4.22 -16.17
N GLY A 129 2.10 -5.43 -16.52
CA GLY A 129 0.82 -5.62 -17.22
C GLY A 129 -0.43 -5.26 -16.41
N LEU A 130 -0.31 -5.01 -15.09
CA LEU A 130 -1.39 -4.56 -14.22
C LEU A 130 -1.43 -3.03 -14.08
N LEU A 131 -0.42 -2.33 -14.62
CA LEU A 131 -0.46 -0.89 -14.76
C LEU A 131 -1.46 -0.52 -15.86
N ILE A 132 -2.39 0.36 -15.53
CA ILE A 132 -3.42 0.83 -16.46
C ILE A 132 -2.88 2.01 -17.26
N CYS A 133 -2.27 2.97 -16.56
CA CYS A 133 -1.64 4.13 -17.18
C CYS A 133 -0.64 4.80 -16.22
N ARG A 134 0.28 5.57 -16.80
CA ARG A 134 1.17 6.49 -16.09
C ARG A 134 0.72 7.93 -16.29
N ILE A 135 0.96 8.76 -15.30
CA ILE A 135 0.56 10.15 -15.26
C ILE A 135 1.76 11.00 -15.65
N VAL A 136 1.62 11.71 -16.77
CA VAL A 136 2.66 12.59 -17.32
C VAL A 136 2.26 14.04 -17.16
N LYS A 137 3.21 14.90 -16.79
CA LYS A 137 2.99 16.35 -16.78
C LYS A 137 2.78 16.81 -18.22
N LYS A 138 1.74 17.63 -18.45
CA LYS A 138 1.55 18.31 -19.74
C LYS A 138 2.75 19.23 -19.99
N LYS A 139 3.29 19.19 -21.21
CA LYS A 139 4.31 20.14 -21.68
C LYS A 139 3.66 21.47 -22.02
#